data_AF-A0A6I1K5Q5-F1
#
_entry.id   AF-A0A6I1K5Q5-F1
#
_cell.length_a   1.000
_cell.length_b   1.000
_cell.length_c   1.000
_cell.angle_alpha   90.00
_cell.angle_beta   90.00
_cell.angle_gamma   90.00
#
_symmetry.space_group_name_H-M   'P 1'
#
loop_
_entity.id
_entity.type
_entity.pdbx_description
1 polymer ?
#
loop_
_entity_poly.entity_id
_entity_poly.type
_entity_poly.pdbx_seq_one_letter_code
_entity_poly.pdbx_strand_id
1 'polypeptide(L)'
;MSTQPTPKAWEADEFWSEVVNVITGGKRLRPDHYLASLDAPALESLRLALSSSGTLAEQQKLCPPRSGGRLDGEPPSLRCLSELSSALRQTWMLRRLERQTLIESAAKKRCGDLGLDTRLTDAVCTVVGEEALAQAAHNQVGDFSVKAAQVLMSRQDGKLKAIAEQRKERELELKNRSLDLELEKYRTALKGKVELAMDAFAADLKGNAKLLEAYQRFRAEVGAAMTK
;
A
#
# COMPACT_ATOMS: atom_id res chain seq x y z
N MET A 1 -13.24 12.40 -58.07
CA MET A 1 -12.15 12.03 -57.14
C MET A 1 -12.45 12.69 -55.81
N SER A 2 -12.73 11.90 -54.76
CA SER A 2 -13.02 12.41 -53.42
C SER A 2 -11.71 12.87 -52.79
N THR A 3 -11.46 14.18 -52.80
CA THR A 3 -10.36 14.77 -52.03
C THR A 3 -10.75 14.72 -50.56
N GLN A 4 -10.29 13.70 -49.84
CA GLN A 4 -10.35 13.75 -48.38
C GLN A 4 -9.59 15.01 -47.94
N PRO A 5 -10.21 15.89 -47.11
CA PRO A 5 -9.52 17.05 -46.60
C PRO A 5 -8.32 16.59 -45.79
N THR A 6 -7.17 17.22 -46.02
CA THR A 6 -5.95 16.98 -45.24
C THR A 6 -6.31 17.16 -43.76
N PRO A 7 -5.99 16.18 -42.89
CA PRO A 7 -6.29 16.29 -41.47
C PRO A 7 -5.61 17.53 -40.91
N LYS A 8 -6.30 18.20 -39.99
CA LYS A 8 -5.77 19.42 -39.37
C LYS A 8 -4.60 19.06 -38.45
N ALA A 9 -3.63 19.97 -38.28
CA ALA A 9 -2.44 19.69 -37.48
C ALA A 9 -2.74 19.20 -36.06
N TRP A 10 -3.79 19.74 -35.42
CA TRP A 10 -4.24 19.32 -34.09
C TRP A 10 -4.89 17.93 -34.05
N GLU A 11 -5.37 17.40 -35.19
CA GLU A 11 -5.93 16.04 -35.26
C GLU A 11 -4.82 14.99 -35.24
N ALA A 12 -3.62 15.34 -35.70
CA ALA A 12 -2.44 14.47 -35.70
C ALA A 12 -1.71 14.42 -34.35
N ASP A 13 -2.00 15.36 -33.44
CA ASP A 13 -1.42 15.42 -32.10
C ASP A 13 -2.48 15.05 -31.06
N GLU A 14 -2.26 13.93 -30.35
CA GLU A 14 -3.18 13.43 -29.32
C GLU A 14 -3.50 14.47 -28.24
N PHE A 15 -2.51 15.26 -27.83
CA PHE A 15 -2.69 16.28 -26.80
C PHE A 15 -3.61 17.40 -27.30
N TRP A 16 -3.38 17.90 -28.51
CA TRP A 16 -4.22 18.96 -29.07
C TRP A 16 -5.62 18.46 -29.45
N SER A 17 -5.75 17.20 -29.86
CA SER A 17 -7.03 16.54 -30.07
C SER A 17 -7.85 16.47 -28.78
N GLU A 18 -7.25 16.09 -27.65
CA GLU A 18 -7.88 16.13 -26.33
C GLU A 18 -8.30 17.56 -25.93
N VAL A 19 -7.41 18.55 -26.10
CA VAL A 19 -7.71 19.96 -25.80
C VAL A 19 -8.93 20.43 -26.60
N VAL A 20 -8.99 20.10 -27.89
CA VAL A 20 -10.14 20.43 -28.76
C VAL A 20 -11.41 19.72 -28.27
N ASN A 21 -11.32 18.46 -27.87
CA ASN A 21 -12.46 17.71 -27.34
C ASN A 21 -13.00 18.33 -26.05
N VAL A 22 -12.13 18.83 -25.17
CA VAL A 22 -12.50 19.56 -23.95
C VAL A 22 -13.23 20.87 -24.29
N ILE A 23 -12.70 21.65 -25.25
CA ILE A 23 -13.29 22.95 -25.65
C ILE A 23 -14.68 22.75 -26.30
N THR A 24 -14.81 21.71 -27.11
CA THR A 24 -16.00 21.49 -27.92
C THR A 24 -17.03 20.57 -27.28
N GLY A 25 -16.66 19.84 -26.22
CA GLY A 25 -17.45 18.76 -25.68
C GLY A 25 -17.74 17.66 -26.71
N GLY A 26 -16.77 17.38 -27.60
CA GLY A 26 -16.92 16.42 -28.70
C GLY A 26 -17.77 16.91 -29.88
N LYS A 27 -18.12 18.20 -29.93
CA LYS A 27 -18.80 18.83 -31.07
C LYS A 27 -17.80 19.42 -32.06
N ARG A 28 -18.27 19.92 -33.20
CA ARG A 28 -17.38 20.66 -34.12
C ARG A 28 -16.85 21.93 -33.44
N LEU A 29 -15.56 22.21 -33.66
CA LEU A 29 -14.92 23.46 -33.27
C LEU A 29 -15.81 24.66 -33.60
N ARG A 30 -15.95 25.57 -32.64
CA ARG A 30 -16.68 26.83 -32.83
C ARG A 30 -16.19 27.56 -34.09
N PRO A 31 -17.01 28.43 -34.70
CA PRO A 31 -16.65 29.15 -35.92
C PRO A 31 -15.40 30.03 -35.83
N ASP A 32 -14.85 30.29 -34.63
CA ASP A 32 -13.67 31.14 -34.44
C ASP A 32 -12.35 30.48 -34.94
N HIS A 33 -12.37 29.19 -35.32
CA HIS A 33 -11.39 28.42 -36.11
C HIS A 33 -9.88 28.64 -35.87
N TYR A 34 -9.46 29.26 -34.76
CA TYR A 34 -8.06 29.62 -34.51
C TYR A 34 -7.13 28.41 -34.48
N LEU A 35 -7.49 27.30 -33.82
CA LEU A 35 -6.66 26.09 -33.86
C LEU A 35 -6.61 25.43 -35.25
N ALA A 36 -7.63 25.65 -36.09
CA ALA A 36 -7.67 25.08 -37.43
C ALA A 36 -6.75 25.81 -38.42
N SER A 37 -6.33 27.04 -38.09
CA SER A 37 -5.36 27.82 -38.87
C SER A 37 -3.91 27.62 -38.42
N LEU A 38 -3.65 26.85 -37.37
CA LEU A 38 -2.28 26.63 -36.89
C LEU A 38 -1.72 25.34 -37.47
N ASP A 39 -0.46 25.41 -37.90
CA ASP A 39 0.37 24.25 -38.20
C ASP A 39 0.99 23.69 -36.91
N ALA A 40 1.67 22.55 -37.01
CA ALA A 40 2.26 21.90 -35.84
C ALA A 40 3.29 22.78 -35.09
N PRO A 41 4.20 23.52 -35.76
CA PRO A 41 5.10 24.46 -35.08
C PRO A 41 4.37 25.60 -34.36
N ALA A 42 3.31 26.15 -34.96
CA ALA A 42 2.54 27.21 -34.33
C ALA A 42 1.72 26.69 -33.15
N LEU A 43 1.21 25.45 -33.21
CA LEU A 43 0.56 24.81 -32.06
C LEU A 43 1.54 24.69 -30.88
N GLU A 44 2.79 24.29 -31.09
CA GLU A 44 3.75 24.23 -29.99
C GLU A 44 4.12 25.63 -29.46
N SER A 45 4.23 26.62 -30.34
CA SER A 45 4.43 28.01 -29.93
C SER A 45 3.26 28.55 -29.10
N LEU A 46 2.03 28.20 -29.47
CA LEU A 46 0.83 28.52 -28.70
C LEU A 46 0.86 27.84 -27.31
N ARG A 47 1.29 26.58 -27.24
CA ARG A 47 1.45 25.86 -25.97
C ARG A 47 2.41 26.58 -25.04
N LEU A 48 3.56 26.99 -25.55
CA LEU A 48 4.59 27.71 -24.78
C LEU A 48 4.07 29.08 -24.32
N ALA A 49 3.42 29.84 -25.20
CA ALA A 49 2.84 31.14 -24.89
C ALA A 49 1.77 31.05 -23.79
N LEU A 50 0.89 30.05 -23.85
CA LEU A 50 -0.15 29.84 -22.84
C LEU A 50 0.38 29.25 -21.52
N SER A 51 1.59 28.69 -21.54
CA SER A 51 2.27 28.16 -20.36
C SER A 51 3.19 29.19 -19.69
N SER A 52 3.44 30.33 -20.32
CA SER A 52 4.30 31.38 -19.76
C SER A 52 3.63 32.09 -18.59
N SER A 53 4.42 32.56 -17.62
CA SER A 53 3.93 33.44 -16.57
C SER A 53 3.53 34.79 -17.17
N GLY A 54 2.35 35.30 -16.82
CA GLY A 54 1.88 36.62 -17.26
C GLY A 54 0.36 36.71 -17.29
N THR A 55 -0.13 37.90 -17.62
CA THR A 55 -1.55 38.14 -17.89
C THR A 55 -1.94 37.60 -19.26
N LEU A 56 -3.24 37.29 -19.47
CA LEU A 56 -3.73 36.83 -20.78
C LEU A 56 -3.43 37.83 -21.92
N ALA A 57 -3.37 39.13 -21.62
CA ALA A 57 -3.03 40.17 -22.59
C ALA A 57 -1.53 40.16 -22.98
N GLU A 58 -0.65 39.78 -22.07
CA GLU A 58 0.77 39.58 -22.37
C GLU A 58 0.99 38.28 -23.13
N GLN A 59 0.32 37.20 -22.72
CA GLN A 59 0.34 35.91 -23.42
C GLN A 59 -0.21 36.03 -24.85
N GLN A 60 -1.22 36.87 -25.09
CA GLN A 60 -1.78 37.13 -26.42
C GLN A 60 -0.73 37.65 -27.40
N LYS A 61 0.23 38.46 -26.93
CA LYS A 61 1.30 38.99 -27.78
C LYS A 61 2.32 37.94 -28.20
N LEU A 62 2.41 36.85 -27.43
CA LEU A 62 3.30 35.71 -27.68
C LEU A 62 2.63 34.61 -28.51
N CYS A 63 1.30 34.66 -28.64
CA CYS A 63 0.55 33.68 -29.40
C CYS A 63 0.79 33.86 -30.90
N PRO A 64 0.90 32.77 -31.67
CA PRO A 64 1.02 32.86 -33.11
C PRO A 64 -0.21 33.57 -33.70
N PRO A 65 -0.02 34.46 -34.69
CA PRO A 65 -1.14 35.10 -35.36
C PRO A 65 -1.96 34.04 -36.12
N ARG A 66 -3.22 34.38 -36.41
CA ARG A 66 -4.07 33.57 -37.27
C ARG A 66 -3.42 33.46 -38.66
N SER A 67 -3.46 32.27 -39.25
CA SER A 67 -3.01 32.05 -40.62
C SER A 67 -4.17 31.60 -41.54
N GLY A 68 -4.34 32.29 -42.66
CA GLY A 68 -5.36 31.94 -43.65
C GLY A 68 -6.79 32.35 -43.27
N GLY A 69 -7.44 33.07 -44.19
CA GLY A 69 -8.82 33.55 -44.04
C GLY A 69 -8.91 35.06 -43.86
N ARG A 70 -10.08 35.54 -43.42
CA ARG A 70 -10.38 36.98 -43.34
C ARG A 70 -9.61 37.72 -42.24
N LEU A 71 -9.18 37.01 -41.20
CA LEU A 71 -8.51 37.57 -40.02
C LEU A 71 -7.01 37.20 -40.02
N ASP A 72 -6.43 36.99 -41.20
CA ASP A 72 -5.03 36.61 -41.36
C ASP A 72 -4.10 37.69 -40.74
N GLY A 73 -3.11 37.25 -39.98
CA GLY A 73 -2.20 38.14 -39.24
C GLY A 73 -2.76 38.73 -37.94
N GLU A 74 -4.06 38.58 -37.64
CA GLU A 74 -4.63 39.08 -36.39
C GLU A 74 -4.36 38.14 -35.20
N PRO A 75 -4.17 38.69 -33.98
CA PRO A 75 -4.04 37.87 -32.79
C PRO A 75 -5.38 37.18 -32.43
N PRO A 76 -5.33 36.04 -31.73
CA PRO A 76 -6.54 35.41 -31.19
C PRO A 76 -7.24 36.33 -30.19
N SER A 77 -8.57 36.21 -30.06
CA SER A 77 -9.31 37.01 -29.09
C SER A 77 -8.98 36.59 -27.65
N LEU A 78 -9.05 37.52 -26.68
CA LEU A 78 -8.81 37.19 -25.26
C LEU A 78 -9.78 36.11 -24.73
N ARG A 79 -11.01 36.09 -25.24
CA ARG A 79 -11.99 35.04 -24.94
C ARG A 79 -11.50 33.67 -25.44
N CYS A 80 -11.03 33.60 -26.69
CA CYS A 80 -10.48 32.37 -27.25
C CYS A 80 -9.28 31.87 -26.43
N LEU A 81 -8.36 32.77 -26.05
CA LEU A 81 -7.20 32.41 -25.21
C LEU A 81 -7.60 31.94 -23.81
N SER A 82 -8.62 32.55 -23.20
CA SER A 82 -9.15 32.12 -21.90
C SER A 82 -9.73 30.70 -21.98
N GLU A 83 -10.53 30.41 -23.01
CA GLU A 83 -11.09 29.07 -23.25
C GLU A 83 -9.98 28.03 -23.49
N LEU A 84 -8.96 28.38 -24.31
CA LEU A 84 -7.79 27.52 -24.57
C LEU A 84 -6.95 27.26 -23.32
N SER A 85 -6.65 28.31 -22.55
CA SER A 85 -5.88 28.22 -21.30
C SER A 85 -6.58 27.36 -20.26
N SER A 86 -7.91 27.44 -20.19
CA SER A 86 -8.72 26.58 -19.31
C SER A 86 -8.67 25.12 -19.77
N ALA A 87 -8.87 24.86 -21.06
CA ALA A 87 -8.86 23.52 -21.63
C ALA A 87 -7.48 22.84 -21.53
N LEU A 88 -6.40 23.59 -21.77
CA LEU A 88 -5.04 23.10 -21.56
C LEU A 88 -4.83 22.65 -20.11
N ARG A 89 -5.22 23.48 -19.14
CA ARG A 89 -5.11 23.14 -17.71
C ARG A 89 -5.92 21.90 -17.35
N GLN A 90 -7.14 21.77 -17.86
CA GLN A 90 -7.97 20.59 -17.65
C GLN A 90 -7.34 19.33 -18.25
N THR A 91 -6.84 19.41 -19.49
CA THR A 91 -6.19 18.28 -20.18
C THR A 91 -4.92 17.84 -19.43
N TRP A 92 -4.11 18.80 -18.97
CA TRP A 92 -2.94 18.52 -18.13
C TRP A 92 -3.33 17.84 -16.80
N MET A 93 -4.41 18.30 -16.16
CA MET A 93 -4.91 17.71 -14.93
C MET A 93 -5.40 16.27 -15.15
N LEU A 94 -6.16 16.02 -16.22
CA LEU A 94 -6.62 14.68 -16.59
C LEU A 94 -5.44 13.73 -16.82
N ARG A 95 -4.48 14.10 -17.67
CA ARG A 95 -3.27 13.29 -17.91
C ARG A 95 -2.44 13.07 -16.64
N ARG A 96 -2.40 14.04 -15.73
CA ARG A 96 -1.73 13.89 -14.43
C ARG A 96 -2.45 12.86 -13.55
N LEU A 97 -3.78 12.92 -13.48
CA LEU A 97 -4.59 11.96 -12.71
C LEU A 97 -4.51 10.54 -13.29
N GLU A 98 -4.50 10.40 -14.61
CA GLU A 98 -4.31 9.11 -15.29
C GLU A 98 -2.94 8.50 -14.99
N ARG A 99 -1.86 9.30 -15.05
CA ARG A 99 -0.53 8.84 -14.64
C ARG A 99 -0.51 8.42 -13.18
N GLN A 100 -1.15 9.20 -12.31
CA GLN A 100 -1.22 8.88 -10.88
C GLN A 100 -1.95 7.55 -10.65
N THR A 101 -3.09 7.33 -11.30
CA THR A 101 -3.82 6.05 -11.21
C THR A 101 -3.02 4.87 -11.76
N LEU A 102 -2.27 5.06 -12.86
CA LEU A 102 -1.36 4.04 -13.36
C LEU A 102 -0.27 3.69 -12.33
N ILE A 103 0.38 4.69 -11.74
CA ILE A 103 1.40 4.50 -10.70
C ILE A 103 0.81 3.78 -9.48
N GLU A 104 -0.36 4.21 -9.00
CA GLU A 104 -1.05 3.59 -7.87
C GLU A 104 -1.42 2.13 -8.15
N SER A 105 -1.92 1.84 -9.35
CA SER A 105 -2.25 0.46 -9.76
C SER A 105 -1.02 -0.44 -9.84
N ALA A 106 0.09 0.07 -10.38
CA ALA A 106 1.35 -0.66 -10.46
C ALA A 106 1.97 -0.90 -9.08
N ALA A 107 1.88 0.08 -8.19
CA ALA A 107 2.32 -0.04 -6.80
C ALA A 107 1.49 -1.09 -6.05
N LYS A 108 0.15 -1.04 -6.16
CA LYS A 108 -0.74 -2.04 -5.55
C LYS A 108 -0.44 -3.46 -6.04
N LYS A 109 -0.24 -3.63 -7.35
CA LYS A 109 0.11 -4.93 -7.94
C LYS A 109 1.44 -5.46 -7.40
N ARG A 110 2.50 -4.64 -7.40
CA ARG A 110 3.81 -5.01 -6.85
C ARG A 110 3.75 -5.37 -5.37
N CYS A 111 2.96 -4.64 -4.58
CA CYS A 111 2.77 -4.95 -3.17
C CYS A 111 2.05 -6.29 -2.97
N GLY A 112 1.05 -6.59 -3.79
CA GLY A 112 0.40 -7.90 -3.84
C GLY A 112 1.38 -9.02 -4.21
N ASP A 113 2.19 -8.84 -5.26
CA ASP A 113 3.20 -9.81 -5.71
C ASP A 113 4.27 -10.09 -4.64
N LEU A 114 4.58 -9.10 -3.79
CA LEU A 114 5.52 -9.21 -2.68
C LEU A 114 4.88 -9.76 -1.38
N GLY A 115 3.59 -10.07 -1.38
CA GLY A 115 2.86 -10.53 -0.19
C GLY A 115 2.76 -9.46 0.91
N LEU A 116 2.90 -8.18 0.56
CA LEU A 116 2.78 -7.07 1.49
C LEU A 116 1.31 -6.80 1.78
N ASP A 117 0.98 -6.64 3.06
CA ASP A 117 -0.38 -6.30 3.50
C ASP A 117 -0.81 -4.98 2.85
N THR A 118 -1.90 -5.03 2.08
CA THR A 118 -2.45 -3.88 1.37
C THR A 118 -2.87 -2.76 2.30
N ARG A 119 -3.25 -3.05 3.55
CA ARG A 119 -3.58 -2.03 4.57
C ARG A 119 -2.35 -1.28 5.05
N LEU A 120 -1.23 -1.98 5.20
CA LEU A 120 0.05 -1.35 5.53
C LEU A 120 0.55 -0.54 4.33
N THR A 121 0.33 -1.03 3.12
CA THR A 121 0.71 -0.35 1.88
C THR A 121 -0.07 0.96 1.69
N ASP A 122 -1.39 0.95 1.91
CA ASP A 122 -2.23 2.16 1.84
C ASP A 122 -1.84 3.17 2.94
N ALA A 123 -1.57 2.70 4.16
CA ALA A 123 -1.06 3.55 5.23
C ALA A 123 0.31 4.17 4.89
N VAL A 124 1.20 3.40 4.26
CA VAL A 124 2.50 3.89 3.77
C VAL A 124 2.31 4.93 2.69
N CYS A 125 1.49 4.66 1.67
CA CYS A 125 1.22 5.61 0.59
C CYS A 125 0.59 6.91 1.12
N THR A 126 -0.28 6.83 2.13
CA THR A 126 -0.90 8.01 2.75
C THR A 126 0.13 8.86 3.49
N VAL A 127 0.93 8.25 4.38
CA VAL A 127 1.99 8.95 5.13
C VAL A 127 3.04 9.52 4.17
N VAL A 128 3.37 8.79 3.11
CA VAL A 128 4.30 9.22 2.06
C VAL A 128 3.73 10.39 1.25
N GLY A 129 2.45 10.35 0.90
CA GLY A 129 1.78 11.43 0.18
C GLY A 129 1.69 12.71 1.01
N GLU A 130 1.29 12.62 2.27
CA GLU A 130 1.15 13.78 3.18
C GLU A 130 2.49 14.47 3.45
N GLU A 131 3.54 13.69 3.73
CA GLU A 131 4.86 14.24 4.02
C GLU A 131 5.53 14.80 2.75
N ALA A 132 5.32 14.18 1.58
CA ALA A 132 5.79 14.73 0.30
C ALA A 132 5.11 16.07 -0.03
N LEU A 133 3.83 16.23 0.31
CA LEU A 133 3.10 17.49 0.17
C LEU A 133 3.63 18.56 1.14
N ALA A 134 3.91 18.19 2.39
CA ALA A 134 4.50 19.08 3.38
C ALA A 134 5.91 19.55 2.96
N GLN A 135 6.74 18.63 2.46
CA GLN A 135 8.08 18.97 1.97
C GLN A 135 8.07 19.81 0.70
N ALA A 136 7.11 19.57 -0.20
CA ALA A 136 6.88 20.44 -1.36
C ALA A 136 6.49 21.86 -0.92
N ALA A 137 5.67 22.00 0.13
CA ALA A 137 5.32 23.30 0.71
C ALA A 137 6.54 23.99 1.36
N HIS A 138 7.55 23.24 1.77
CA HIS A 138 8.79 23.74 2.39
C HIS A 138 10.02 23.77 1.47
N ASN A 139 9.86 23.49 0.16
CA ASN A 139 10.97 23.40 -0.83
C ASN A 139 12.12 22.45 -0.43
N GLN A 140 11.84 21.42 0.39
CA GLN A 140 12.84 20.44 0.83
C GLN A 140 12.67 19.15 0.05
N VAL A 141 13.15 19.08 -1.18
CA VAL A 141 13.07 17.86 -2.00
C VAL A 141 14.39 17.09 -1.87
N GLY A 142 14.44 15.99 -1.11
CA GLY A 142 15.65 15.15 -1.08
C GLY A 142 15.68 13.95 -0.14
N ASP A 143 15.27 14.10 1.13
CA ASP A 143 15.60 13.11 2.18
C ASP A 143 14.43 12.21 2.59
N PHE A 144 13.25 12.43 2.00
CA PHE A 144 12.01 11.81 2.45
C PHE A 144 11.96 10.29 2.26
N SER A 145 12.30 9.82 1.07
CA SER A 145 12.26 8.39 0.73
C SER A 145 13.15 7.56 1.65
N VAL A 146 14.29 8.13 2.05
CA VAL A 146 15.24 7.50 2.98
C VAL A 146 14.67 7.45 4.40
N LYS A 147 14.14 8.56 4.93
CA LYS A 147 13.55 8.60 6.28
C LYS A 147 12.30 7.72 6.39
N ALA A 148 11.44 7.73 5.37
CA ALA A 148 10.24 6.89 5.31
C ALA A 148 10.59 5.40 5.31
N ALA A 149 11.59 4.99 4.52
CA ALA A 149 12.09 3.62 4.52
C ALA A 149 12.64 3.22 5.90
N GLN A 150 13.38 4.12 6.56
CA GLN A 150 13.98 3.88 7.88
C GLN A 150 12.93 3.71 9.00
N VAL A 151 11.86 4.51 8.98
CA VAL A 151 10.73 4.39 9.92
C VAL A 151 9.93 3.10 9.68
N LEU A 152 9.81 2.66 8.42
CA LEU A 152 9.09 1.44 8.10
C LEU A 152 9.86 0.18 8.50
N MET A 153 11.16 0.14 8.25
CA MET A 153 12.01 -0.97 8.70
C MET A 153 12.00 -1.07 10.22
N SER A 154 12.14 0.04 10.95
CA SER A 154 12.11 0.03 12.43
C SER A 154 10.76 -0.41 13.01
N ARG A 155 9.63 -0.06 12.36
CA ARG A 155 8.30 -0.58 12.75
C ARG A 155 8.11 -2.07 12.42
N GLN A 156 8.65 -2.56 11.30
CA GLN A 156 8.62 -3.99 10.97
C GLN A 156 9.50 -4.81 11.92
N ASP A 157 10.69 -4.32 12.25
CA ASP A 157 11.61 -4.96 13.21
C ASP A 157 10.97 -5.08 14.60
N GLY A 158 10.26 -4.03 15.06
CA GLY A 158 9.53 -4.07 16.32
C GLY A 158 8.42 -5.12 16.34
N LYS A 159 7.64 -5.24 15.25
CA LYS A 159 6.60 -6.27 15.12
C LYS A 159 7.16 -7.68 15.03
N LEU A 160 8.25 -7.88 14.27
CA LEU A 160 8.91 -9.18 14.14
C LEU A 160 9.51 -9.65 15.47
N LYS A 161 10.09 -8.73 16.27
CA LYS A 161 10.56 -9.02 17.63
C LYS A 161 9.42 -9.44 18.55
N ALA A 162 8.30 -8.72 18.56
CA ALA A 162 7.13 -9.08 19.37
C ALA A 162 6.55 -10.47 19.02
N ILE A 163 6.50 -10.80 17.73
CA ILE A 163 6.05 -12.13 17.27
C ILE A 163 7.05 -13.22 17.70
N ALA A 164 8.35 -12.95 17.62
CA ALA A 164 9.38 -13.89 18.06
C ALA A 164 9.33 -14.16 19.57
N GLU A 165 9.06 -13.13 20.39
CA GLU A 165 8.88 -13.27 21.83
C GLU A 165 7.63 -14.09 22.17
N GLN A 166 6.48 -13.80 21.56
CA GLN A 166 5.27 -14.61 21.74
C GLN A 166 5.45 -16.08 21.33
N ARG A 167 6.24 -16.35 20.28
CA ARG A 167 6.54 -17.73 19.87
C ARG A 167 7.40 -18.46 20.91
N LYS A 168 8.42 -17.79 21.45
CA LYS A 168 9.24 -18.37 22.53
C LYS A 168 8.42 -18.66 23.78
N GLU A 169 7.53 -17.75 24.16
CA GLU A 169 6.66 -17.93 25.33
C GLU A 169 5.72 -19.12 25.17
N ARG A 170 5.07 -19.26 24.00
CA ARG A 170 4.24 -20.43 23.69
C ARG A 170 5.02 -21.74 23.66
N GLU A 171 6.24 -21.74 23.15
CA GLU A 171 7.08 -22.94 23.12
C GLU A 171 7.44 -23.40 24.55
N LEU A 172 7.75 -22.46 25.43
CA LEU A 172 7.99 -22.73 26.85
C LEU A 172 6.74 -23.26 27.55
N GLU A 173 5.57 -22.67 27.27
CA GLU A 173 4.30 -23.13 27.84
C GLU A 173 3.98 -24.57 27.41
N LEU A 174 4.20 -24.91 26.13
CA LEU A 174 4.02 -26.28 25.63
C LEU A 174 5.01 -27.26 26.27
N LYS A 175 6.28 -26.88 26.44
CA LYS A 175 7.28 -27.71 27.13
C LYS A 175 6.89 -27.96 28.58
N ASN A 176 6.45 -26.93 29.31
CA ASN A 176 6.00 -27.10 30.70
C ASN A 176 4.80 -28.05 30.80
N ARG A 177 3.79 -27.89 29.93
CA ARG A 177 2.64 -28.82 29.90
C ARG A 177 3.07 -30.26 29.58
N SER A 178 4.05 -30.45 28.71
CA SER A 178 4.57 -31.79 28.40
C SER A 178 5.29 -32.42 29.59
N LEU A 179 6.09 -31.64 30.33
CA LEU A 179 6.77 -32.10 31.54
C LEU A 179 5.78 -32.44 32.65
N ASP A 180 4.73 -31.65 32.83
CA ASP A 180 3.68 -31.94 33.81
C ASP A 180 2.99 -33.28 33.51
N LEU A 181 2.67 -33.54 32.24
CA LEU A 181 2.10 -34.82 31.79
C LEU A 181 3.06 -36.00 32.01
N GLU A 182 4.37 -35.80 31.78
CA GLU A 182 5.38 -36.84 32.06
C GLU A 182 5.53 -37.11 33.56
N LEU A 183 5.50 -36.07 34.39
CA LEU A 183 5.52 -36.19 35.85
C LEU A 183 4.28 -36.94 36.36
N GLU A 184 3.09 -36.67 35.82
CA GLU A 184 1.87 -37.41 36.18
C GLU A 184 1.97 -38.89 35.79
N LYS A 185 2.45 -39.18 34.58
CA LYS A 185 2.70 -40.57 34.14
C LYS A 185 3.72 -41.27 35.03
N TYR A 186 4.78 -40.58 35.43
CA TYR A 186 5.78 -41.14 36.33
C TYR A 186 5.21 -41.40 37.73
N ARG A 187 4.45 -40.46 38.28
CA ARG A 187 3.78 -40.61 39.60
C ARG A 187 2.81 -41.79 39.61
N THR A 188 1.97 -41.92 38.57
CA THR A 188 1.03 -43.03 38.44
C THR A 188 1.75 -44.38 38.28
N ALA A 189 2.81 -44.44 37.47
CA ALA A 189 3.62 -45.65 37.33
C ALA A 189 4.33 -46.05 38.63
N LEU A 190 4.88 -45.07 39.37
CA LEU A 190 5.55 -45.30 40.64
C LEU A 190 4.55 -45.82 41.69
N LYS A 191 3.37 -45.20 41.78
CA LYS A 191 2.29 -45.64 42.67
C LYS A 191 1.91 -47.09 42.40
N GLY A 192 1.71 -47.46 41.13
CA GLY A 192 1.41 -48.85 40.76
C GLY A 192 2.52 -49.84 41.14
N LYS A 193 3.79 -49.47 40.96
CA LYS A 193 4.93 -50.32 41.39
C LYS A 193 4.98 -50.49 42.91
N VAL A 194 4.70 -49.44 43.67
CA VAL A 194 4.68 -49.53 45.13
C VAL A 194 3.50 -50.37 45.61
N GLU A 195 2.31 -50.21 45.03
CA GLU A 195 1.14 -51.05 45.34
C GLU A 195 1.44 -52.55 45.09
N LEU A 196 2.07 -52.88 43.96
CA LEU A 196 2.49 -54.25 43.67
C LEU A 196 3.53 -54.79 44.67
N ALA A 197 4.54 -53.98 45.01
CA ALA A 197 5.55 -54.37 46.00
C ALA A 197 4.93 -54.56 47.39
N MET A 198 3.99 -53.70 47.76
CA MET A 198 3.21 -53.83 48.98
C MET A 198 2.42 -55.14 48.95
N ASP A 199 1.63 -55.43 47.92
CA ASP A 199 0.84 -56.67 47.84
C ASP A 199 1.71 -57.93 47.91
N ALA A 200 2.89 -57.94 47.28
CA ALA A 200 3.87 -59.03 47.40
C ALA A 200 4.35 -59.21 48.85
N PHE A 201 4.70 -58.11 49.53
CA PHE A 201 5.13 -58.14 50.92
C PHE A 201 4.02 -58.63 51.87
N ALA A 202 2.76 -58.29 51.58
CA ALA A 202 1.60 -58.77 52.34
C ALA A 202 1.42 -60.29 52.20
N ALA A 203 1.69 -60.83 51.01
CA ALA A 203 1.62 -62.27 50.74
C ALA A 203 2.72 -63.04 51.51
N ASP A 204 3.92 -62.48 51.63
CA ASP A 204 5.03 -63.09 52.37
C ASP A 204 4.81 -63.12 53.90
N LEU A 205 4.01 -62.19 54.42
CA LEU A 205 3.65 -62.11 55.85
C LEU A 205 2.51 -63.06 56.25
N LYS A 206 1.95 -63.81 55.30
CA LYS A 206 0.80 -64.68 55.51
C LYS A 206 1.14 -65.82 56.48
N GLY A 207 0.59 -65.74 57.70
CA GLY A 207 0.84 -66.70 58.79
C GLY A 207 1.30 -66.06 60.09
N ASN A 208 1.69 -64.78 60.10
CA ASN A 208 2.06 -64.05 61.31
C ASN A 208 1.13 -62.84 61.55
N ALA A 209 0.09 -63.04 62.36
CA ALA A 209 -0.98 -62.06 62.58
C ALA A 209 -0.48 -60.70 63.09
N LYS A 210 0.53 -60.67 63.97
CA LYS A 210 1.09 -59.42 64.53
C LYS A 210 1.84 -58.60 63.48
N LEU A 211 2.60 -59.26 62.59
CA LEU A 211 3.31 -58.57 61.51
C LEU A 211 2.35 -58.06 60.44
N LEU A 212 1.28 -58.82 60.16
CA LEU A 212 0.25 -58.40 59.20
C LEU A 212 -0.47 -57.11 59.66
N GLU A 213 -0.77 -57.01 60.95
CA GLU A 213 -1.44 -55.85 61.54
C GLU A 213 -0.56 -54.59 61.52
N ALA A 214 0.73 -54.72 61.86
CA ALA A 214 1.71 -53.64 61.74
C ALA A 214 1.90 -53.18 60.29
N TYR A 215 1.94 -54.13 59.36
CA TYR A 215 2.06 -53.86 57.93
C TYR A 215 0.82 -53.15 57.35
N GLN A 216 -0.40 -53.48 57.80
CA GLN A 216 -1.62 -52.78 57.36
C GLN A 216 -1.64 -51.30 57.79
N ARG A 217 -1.12 -50.97 58.98
CA ARG A 217 -0.96 -49.58 59.43
C ARG A 217 0.05 -48.84 58.56
N PHE A 218 1.20 -49.46 58.29
CA PHE A 218 2.20 -48.92 57.39
C PHE A 218 1.65 -48.67 55.97
N ARG A 219 0.86 -49.61 55.43
CA ARG A 219 0.18 -49.45 54.13
C ARG A 219 -0.76 -48.26 54.10
N ALA A 220 -1.52 -48.03 55.17
CA ALA A 220 -2.43 -46.89 55.27
C ALA A 220 -1.67 -45.55 55.32
N GLU A 221 -0.54 -45.48 56.03
CA GLU A 221 0.32 -44.29 56.09
C GLU A 221 0.96 -43.96 54.74
N VAL A 222 1.51 -44.98 54.05
CA VAL A 222 2.07 -44.82 52.71
C VAL A 222 0.99 -44.40 51.71
N GLY A 223 -0.19 -45.00 51.77
CA GLY A 223 -1.34 -44.63 50.93
C GLY A 223 -1.75 -43.17 51.12
N ALA A 224 -1.82 -42.69 52.36
CA ALA A 224 -2.15 -41.29 52.67
C ALA A 224 -1.07 -40.30 52.19
N ALA A 225 0.21 -40.70 52.22
CA ALA A 225 1.32 -39.89 51.73
C ALA A 225 1.34 -39.76 50.20
N MET A 226 0.82 -40.74 49.46
CA MET A 226 0.76 -40.72 47.99
C MET A 226 -0.43 -39.97 47.40
N THR A 227 -1.38 -39.54 48.23
CA THR A 227 -2.57 -38.77 47.82
C THR A 227 -2.49 -37.28 48.11
N LYS A 228 -1.41 -36.81 48.75
CA LYS A 228 -1.08 -35.39 48.94
C LYS A 228 -0.16 -34.90 47.83
#